data_AF-A0A1C6Z2K2-F1
#
_entry.id   AF-A0A1C6Z2K2-F1
#
_cell.length_a   1.000
_cell.length_b   1.000
_cell.length_c   1.000
_cell.angle_alpha   90.00
_cell.angle_beta   90.00
_cell.angle_gamma   90.00
#
_symmetry.space_group_name_H-M   'P 1'
#
loop_
_entity.id
_entity.type
_entity.pdbx_description
1 polymer ?
#
loop_
_entity_poly.entity_id
_entity_poly.type
_entity_poly.pdbx_seq_one_letter_code
_entity_poly.pdbx_strand_id
1 'polypeptide(L)'
;MSYAINSFYGNLLAYFLHQWSIKMPFVNIKITREGATTEQKEALIAGVTQLLVDTMGKNPATTVVIIEEVETDNWGIGGKSVTELRKKK
;
A
#
# COMPACT_ATOMS: atom_id res chain seq x y z
N MET A 1 28.06 33.48 15.02
CA MET A 1 27.01 32.86 15.88
C MET A 1 25.71 32.48 15.15
N SER A 2 25.43 33.04 13.95
CA SER A 2 24.21 32.74 13.17
C SER A 2 24.19 31.35 12.49
N TYR A 3 25.34 30.84 12.04
CA TYR A 3 25.44 29.55 11.33
C TYR A 3 25.09 28.30 12.18
N ALA A 4 25.31 28.34 13.51
CA ALA A 4 25.03 27.21 14.39
C ALA A 4 23.51 27.04 14.66
N ILE A 5 22.75 28.12 14.63
CA ILE A 5 21.30 28.11 14.88
C ILE A 5 20.54 27.59 13.64
N ASN A 6 20.96 27.98 12.44
CA ASN A 6 20.36 27.49 11.18
C ASN A 6 20.60 26.00 10.93
N SER A 7 21.76 25.46 11.36
CA SER A 7 22.06 24.04 11.29
C SER A 7 21.18 23.20 12.21
N PHE A 8 20.83 23.71 13.40
CA PHE A 8 20.01 23.00 14.37
C PHE A 8 18.56 22.81 13.89
N TYR A 9 17.93 23.88 13.39
CA TYR A 9 16.56 23.79 12.84
C TYR A 9 16.50 23.04 11.50
N GLY A 10 17.51 23.18 10.64
CA GLY A 10 17.58 22.44 9.38
C GLY A 10 17.69 20.92 9.58
N ASN A 11 18.53 20.48 10.52
CA ASN A 11 18.67 19.06 10.85
C ASN A 11 17.44 18.52 11.60
N LEU A 12 16.80 19.32 12.45
CA LEU A 12 15.59 18.92 13.16
C LEU A 12 14.40 18.76 12.21
N LEU A 13 14.21 19.70 11.26
CA LEU A 13 13.15 19.61 10.26
C LEU A 13 13.39 18.43 9.30
N ALA A 14 14.63 18.21 8.86
CA ALA A 14 14.99 17.04 8.06
C ALA A 14 14.78 15.73 8.84
N TYR A 15 15.10 15.69 10.13
CA TYR A 15 14.82 14.54 10.99
C TYR A 15 13.32 14.27 11.13
N PHE A 16 12.50 15.30 11.37
CA PHE A 16 11.05 15.15 11.44
C PHE A 16 10.45 14.73 10.10
N LEU A 17 10.87 15.32 8.98
CA LEU A 17 10.43 14.94 7.63
C LEU A 17 10.87 13.52 7.26
N HIS A 18 12.09 13.11 7.60
CA HIS A 18 12.59 11.75 7.37
C HIS A 18 11.83 10.74 8.25
N GLN A 19 11.62 11.05 9.53
CA GLN A 19 10.83 10.22 10.45
C GLN A 19 9.35 10.13 10.04
N TRP A 20 8.78 11.18 9.45
CA TRP A 20 7.39 11.20 8.97
C TRP A 20 7.22 10.50 7.62
N SER A 21 8.16 10.67 6.67
CA SER A 21 8.13 10.00 5.37
C SER A 21 8.30 8.48 5.47
N ILE A 22 8.90 7.97 6.56
CA ILE A 22 9.20 6.54 6.76
C ILE A 22 8.06 5.79 7.51
N LYS A 23 7.06 6.52 8.02
CA LYS A 23 6.00 5.97 8.90
C LYS A 23 4.60 5.88 8.29
N MET A 24 4.42 6.11 7.00
CA MET A 24 3.12 5.97 6.32
C MET A 24 3.17 4.81 5.32
N PRO A 25 2.86 3.57 5.74
CA PRO A 25 2.84 2.44 4.82
C PRO A 25 1.77 2.63 3.75
N PHE A 26 2.13 2.34 2.52
CA PHE A 26 1.21 2.31 1.40
C PHE A 26 1.19 0.91 0.80
N VAL A 27 0.00 0.33 0.66
CA VAL A 27 -0.21 -0.96 0.02
C VAL A 27 -1.26 -0.82 -1.07
N ASN A 28 -0.92 -1.26 -2.28
CA ASN A 28 -1.84 -1.34 -3.40
C ASN A 28 -2.08 -2.82 -3.73
N ILE A 29 -3.32 -3.25 -3.57
CA ILE A 29 -3.77 -4.62 -3.84
C ILE A 29 -4.53 -4.57 -5.16
N LYS A 30 -4.02 -5.26 -6.17
CA LYS A 30 -4.73 -5.44 -7.44
C LYS A 30 -5.32 -6.84 -7.49
N ILE A 31 -6.61 -6.93 -7.74
CA ILE A 31 -7.32 -8.20 -7.94
C ILE A 31 -8.11 -8.15 -9.24
N THR A 32 -8.40 -9.31 -9.81
CA THR A 32 -9.33 -9.41 -10.93
C THR A 32 -10.75 -9.10 -10.47
N ARG A 33 -11.53 -8.39 -11.28
CA ARG A 33 -12.94 -8.08 -11.00
C ARG A 33 -13.79 -9.34 -11.16
N GLU A 34 -13.98 -10.06 -10.05
CA GLU A 34 -14.67 -11.35 -10.03
C GLU A 34 -15.76 -11.43 -8.95
N GLY A 35 -16.26 -10.27 -8.51
CA GLY A 35 -17.34 -10.21 -7.53
C GLY A 35 -16.86 -10.23 -6.08
N ALA A 36 -15.68 -9.67 -5.79
CA ALA A 36 -15.22 -9.48 -4.42
C ALA A 36 -16.23 -8.63 -3.63
N THR A 37 -16.76 -9.17 -2.54
CA THR A 37 -17.78 -8.49 -1.74
C THR A 37 -17.17 -7.35 -0.91
N THR A 38 -18.03 -6.45 -0.42
CA THR A 38 -17.59 -5.38 0.48
C THR A 38 -16.92 -5.96 1.73
N GLU A 39 -17.50 -7.01 2.32
CA GLU A 39 -16.97 -7.66 3.53
C GLU A 39 -15.58 -8.28 3.28
N GLN A 40 -15.36 -8.86 2.11
CA GLN A 40 -14.06 -9.41 1.74
C GLN A 40 -13.00 -8.31 1.59
N LYS A 41 -13.37 -7.16 1.01
CA LYS A 41 -12.47 -6.00 0.88
C LYS A 41 -12.13 -5.39 2.24
N GLU A 42 -13.11 -5.25 3.12
CA GLU A 42 -12.90 -4.80 4.51
C GLU A 42 -11.96 -5.76 5.25
N ALA A 43 -12.15 -7.07 5.11
CA ALA A 43 -11.27 -8.08 5.69
C ALA A 43 -9.83 -7.98 5.16
N LEU A 44 -9.64 -7.72 3.86
CA LEU A 44 -8.31 -7.50 3.26
C LEU A 44 -7.63 -6.25 3.81
N ILE A 45 -8.36 -5.12 3.92
CA ILE A 45 -7.83 -3.87 4.47
C ILE A 45 -7.39 -4.06 5.92
N ALA A 46 -8.24 -4.66 6.74
CA ALA A 46 -7.96 -4.93 8.15
C ALA A 46 -6.76 -5.89 8.30
N GLY A 47 -6.75 -6.99 7.54
CA GLY A 47 -5.70 -8.00 7.60
C GLY A 47 -4.32 -7.46 7.21
N VAL A 48 -4.23 -6.69 6.12
CA VAL A 48 -2.96 -6.09 5.67
C VAL A 48 -2.47 -5.04 6.66
N THR A 49 -3.37 -4.21 7.19
CA THR A 49 -3.01 -3.23 8.21
C THR A 49 -2.45 -3.91 9.45
N GLN A 50 -3.11 -4.95 9.95
CA GLN A 50 -2.64 -5.70 11.12
C GLN A 50 -1.32 -6.42 10.85
N LEU A 51 -1.15 -6.99 9.65
CA LEU A 51 0.11 -7.63 9.27
C LEU A 51 1.30 -6.67 9.36
N LEU A 52 1.13 -5.41 8.93
CA LEU A 52 2.17 -4.38 9.02
C LEU A 52 2.46 -3.95 10.47
N VAL A 53 1.44 -3.99 11.34
CA VAL A 53 1.62 -3.80 12.78
C VAL A 53 2.47 -4.95 13.35
N ASP A 54 2.07 -6.19 13.08
CA ASP A 54 2.68 -7.37 13.72
C ASP A 54 4.10 -7.63 13.23
N THR A 55 4.35 -7.45 11.94
CA THR A 55 5.66 -7.78 11.33
C THR A 55 6.68 -6.66 11.41
N MET A 56 6.22 -5.40 11.37
CA MET A 56 7.09 -4.24 11.21
C MET A 56 6.84 -3.13 12.24
N GLY A 57 5.92 -3.32 13.19
CA GLY A 57 5.59 -2.34 14.22
C GLY A 57 5.07 -1.01 13.66
N LYS A 58 4.41 -1.04 12.50
CA LYS A 58 3.92 0.19 11.85
C LYS A 58 2.68 0.74 12.57
N ASN A 59 2.49 2.05 12.45
CA ASN A 59 1.31 2.70 13.00
C ASN A 59 0.11 2.41 12.07
N PRO A 60 -0.96 1.75 12.55
CA PRO A 60 -2.13 1.46 11.73
C PRO A 60 -2.88 2.74 11.32
N ALA A 61 -2.84 3.80 12.14
CA ALA A 61 -3.54 5.06 11.87
C ALA A 61 -3.00 5.83 10.66
N THR A 62 -1.78 5.49 10.21
CA THR A 62 -1.13 6.12 9.04
C THR A 62 -0.94 5.14 7.88
N THR A 63 -1.54 3.95 7.97
CA THR A 63 -1.47 2.92 6.93
C THR A 63 -2.56 3.15 5.89
N VAL A 64 -2.17 3.22 4.62
CA VAL A 64 -3.07 3.38 3.49
C VAL A 64 -3.11 2.08 2.69
N VAL A 65 -4.31 1.52 2.51
CA VAL A 65 -4.56 0.35 1.67
C VAL A 65 -5.53 0.74 0.56
N ILE A 66 -5.14 0.49 -0.68
CA ILE A 66 -6.00 0.67 -1.86
C ILE A 66 -6.23 -0.69 -2.50
N ILE A 67 -7.51 -1.00 -2.79
CA ILE A 67 -7.89 -2.20 -3.55
C ILE A 67 -8.38 -1.75 -4.93
N GLU A 68 -7.73 -2.26 -5.96
CA GLU A 68 -8.10 -2.05 -7.36
C GLU A 68 -8.61 -3.35 -7.98
N GLU A 69 -9.83 -3.28 -8.51
CA GLU A 69 -10.42 -4.37 -9.29
C GLU A 69 -10.21 -4.11 -10.78
N VAL A 70 -9.46 -5.00 -11.40
CA VAL A 70 -9.04 -4.93 -12.81
C VAL A 70 -9.82 -5.96 -13.62
N GLU A 71 -10.36 -5.56 -14.76
CA GLU A 71 -11.04 -6.48 -15.67
C GLU A 71 -10.13 -7.62 -16.12
N THR A 72 -10.70 -8.82 -16.29
CA THR A 72 -9.93 -10.01 -16.66
C THR A 72 -9.28 -9.92 -18.05
N ASP A 73 -9.83 -9.09 -18.95
CA ASP A 73 -9.23 -8.76 -20.25
C ASP A 73 -7.96 -7.92 -20.11
N ASN A 74 -7.86 -7.14 -19.03
CA ASN A 74 -6.73 -6.26 -18.74
C ASN A 74 -5.71 -6.93 -17.79
N TRP A 75 -5.95 -8.18 -17.40
CA TRP A 75 -5.04 -8.96 -16.56
C TRP A 75 -4.31 -10.02 -17.39
N GLY A 76 -3.02 -9.80 -17.64
CA GLY A 76 -2.19 -10.67 -18.48
C GLY A 76 -1.36 -11.67 -17.68
N ILE A 77 -1.34 -12.94 -18.12
CA ILE A 77 -0.43 -13.97 -17.62
C ILE A 77 0.16 -14.71 -18.82
N GLY A 78 1.49 -14.78 -18.92
CA GLY A 78 2.17 -15.48 -20.01
C GLY A 78 1.82 -14.97 -21.42
N GLY A 79 1.54 -13.68 -21.55
CA GLY A 79 1.18 -13.05 -22.83
C GLY A 79 -0.28 -13.22 -23.27
N LYS A 80 -1.16 -13.72 -22.40
CA LYS A 80 -2.61 -13.85 -22.68
C LYS A 80 -3.44 -13.24 -21.56
N SER A 81 -4.60 -12.70 -21.90
CA SER A 81 -5.53 -12.22 -20.87
C SER A 81 -6.09 -13.40 -20.06
N VAL A 82 -6.46 -13.14 -18.81
CA VAL A 82 -7.11 -14.15 -17.96
C VAL A 82 -8.41 -14.64 -18.60
N THR A 83 -9.14 -13.76 -19.29
CA THR A 83 -10.32 -14.15 -20.08
C THR A 83 -9.99 -15.22 -21.12
N GLU A 84 -8.92 -15.03 -21.90
CA GLU A 84 -8.50 -16.01 -22.90
C GLU A 84 -8.02 -17.33 -22.28
N LEU A 85 -7.29 -17.25 -21.17
CA LEU A 85 -6.77 -18.44 -20.48
C LEU A 85 -7.91 -19.31 -19.94
N ARG A 86 -9.00 -18.71 -19.48
CA ARG A 86 -10.16 -19.43 -18.93
C ARG A 86 -10.99 -20.15 -19.98
N LYS A 87 -11.04 -19.66 -21.21
CA LYS A 87 -11.73 -20.34 -22.33
C LYS A 87 -11.11 -21.70 -22.69
N LYS A 88 -9.91 -22.00 -22.19
CA LYS A 88 -9.17 -23.24 -22.48
C LYS A 88 -9.28 -24.30 -21.38
N LYS A 89 -9.98 -24.00 -20.29
CA LYS A 89 -10.37 -24.96 -19.26
C LYS A 89 -11.76 -25.49 -19.56
#